data_AF-A0A0B1SXV6-F1
#
_entry.id   AF-A0A0B1SXV6-F1
#
_cell.length_a   1.000
_cell.length_b   1.000
_cell.length_c   1.000
_cell.angle_alpha   90.00
_cell.angle_beta   90.00
_cell.angle_gamma   90.00
#
_symmetry.space_group_name_H-M   'P 1'
#
loop_
_entity.id
_entity.type
_entity.pdbx_description
1 polymer ?
#
loop_
_entity_poly.entity_id
_entity_poly.type
_entity_poly.pdbx_seq_one_letter_code
_entity_poly.pdbx_strand_id
1 'polypeptide(L)'
;MAKAAQLVRAANDLPRRGDDYELCNSFSAFSAFMEQQETRIRLILTALMRNTGCPTRMPKMSSDEDEYLDRIVMVDDQIVERAVSNIIFLV
;
A
#
# COMPACT_ATOMS: atom_id res chain seq x y z
N MET A 1 12.72 3.92 -11.29
CA MET A 1 11.29 3.87 -11.70
C MET A 1 10.90 2.60 -12.48
N ALA A 2 11.68 2.10 -13.45
CA ALA A 2 11.30 0.93 -14.27
C ALA A 2 10.90 -0.33 -13.46
N LYS A 3 11.62 -0.62 -12.37
CA LYS A 3 11.35 -1.76 -11.48
C LYS A 3 10.03 -1.64 -10.70
N ALA A 4 9.67 -0.43 -10.27
CA ALA A 4 8.40 -0.18 -9.57
C ALA A 4 7.21 -0.39 -10.51
N ALA A 5 7.30 0.14 -11.74
CA ALA A 5 6.25 -0.05 -12.75
C ALA A 5 6.05 -1.53 -13.12
N GLN A 6 7.12 -2.33 -13.16
CA GLN A 6 7.01 -3.78 -13.37
C GLN A 6 6.30 -4.48 -12.22
N LEU A 7 6.60 -4.12 -10.97
CA LEU A 7 5.93 -4.69 -9.79
C LEU A 7 4.44 -4.32 -9.74
N VAL A 8 4.09 -3.09 -10.11
CA VAL A 8 2.68 -2.65 -10.20
C VAL A 8 1.93 -3.43 -11.28
N ARG A 9 2.53 -3.63 -12.46
CA ARG A 9 1.93 -4.45 -13.52
C ARG A 9 1.71 -5.89 -13.07
N ALA A 10 2.75 -6.53 -12.53
CA ALA A 10 2.64 -7.89 -12.00
C ALA A 10 1.55 -8.01 -10.91
N ALA A 11 1.38 -6.99 -10.07
CA ALA A 11 0.32 -6.96 -9.06
C ALA A 11 -1.08 -6.71 -9.64
N ASN A 12 -1.20 -6.04 -10.79
CA ASN A 12 -2.48 -5.84 -11.50
C ASN A 12 -2.91 -7.10 -12.25
N ASP A 13 -1.97 -7.93 -12.68
CA ASP A 13 -2.24 -9.20 -13.36
C ASP A 13 -2.67 -10.31 -12.39
N LEU A 14 -2.56 -10.10 -11.07
CA LEU A 14 -3.05 -11.04 -10.07
C LEU A 14 -4.59 -11.04 -10.04
N PRO A 15 -5.24 -12.22 -9.91
CA PRO A 15 -6.67 -12.29 -9.65
C PRO A 15 -7.01 -11.52 -8.36
N ARG A 16 -7.97 -10.59 -8.44
CA ARG A 16 -8.40 -9.75 -7.30
C ARG A 16 -9.84 -10.00 -6.86
N ARG A 17 -10.73 -10.30 -7.81
CA ARG A 17 -12.18 -10.50 -7.61
C ARG A 17 -12.73 -11.41 -8.72
N GLY A 18 -13.92 -11.98 -8.51
CA GLY A 18 -14.60 -12.84 -9.47
C GLY A 18 -14.14 -14.30 -9.45
N ASP A 19 -14.68 -15.10 -10.37
CA ASP A 19 -14.56 -16.57 -10.38
C ASP A 19 -13.11 -17.07 -10.41
N ASP A 20 -12.23 -16.41 -11.17
CA ASP A 20 -10.81 -16.75 -11.23
C ASP A 20 -10.11 -16.54 -9.89
N TYR A 21 -10.49 -15.49 -9.14
CA TYR A 21 -9.97 -15.26 -7.79
C TYR A 21 -10.51 -16.29 -6.80
N GLU A 22 -11.81 -16.62 -6.84
CA GLU A 22 -12.39 -17.62 -5.95
C GLU A 22 -11.75 -19.00 -6.15
N LEU A 23 -11.52 -19.38 -7.40
CA LEU A 23 -10.81 -20.60 -7.75
C LEU A 23 -9.37 -20.57 -7.21
N CYS A 24 -8.61 -19.51 -7.46
CA CYS A 24 -7.26 -19.38 -6.93
C CYS A 24 -7.23 -19.38 -5.38
N ASN A 25 -8.19 -18.72 -4.74
CA ASN A 25 -8.30 -18.62 -3.29
C ASN A 25 -8.66 -19.96 -2.62
N SER A 26 -9.26 -20.89 -3.35
CA SER A 26 -9.49 -22.26 -2.86
C SER A 26 -8.18 -23.04 -2.60
N PHE A 27 -7.07 -22.64 -3.24
CA PHE A 27 -5.76 -23.23 -3.02
C PHE A 27 -5.05 -22.56 -1.83
N SER A 28 -4.75 -23.35 -0.79
CA SER A 28 -4.11 -22.86 0.44
C SER A 28 -2.76 -22.18 0.22
N ALA A 29 -1.98 -22.62 -0.78
CA ALA A 29 -0.71 -22.01 -1.13
C ALA A 29 -0.89 -20.59 -1.68
N PHE A 30 -1.94 -20.35 -2.46
CA PHE A 30 -2.23 -19.04 -3.03
C PHE A 30 -2.73 -18.07 -1.96
N SER A 31 -3.68 -18.50 -1.12
CA SER A 31 -4.19 -17.66 -0.03
C SER A 31 -3.10 -17.29 0.98
N ALA A 32 -2.25 -18.25 1.37
CA ALA A 32 -1.09 -17.98 2.23
C ALA A 32 -0.08 -17.02 1.57
N PHE A 33 0.17 -17.16 0.27
CA PHE A 33 1.02 -16.23 -0.47
C PHE A 33 0.44 -14.81 -0.47
N MET A 34 -0.86 -14.66 -0.74
CA MET A 34 -1.54 -13.36 -0.74
C MET A 34 -1.49 -12.69 0.63
N GLU A 35 -1.79 -13.42 1.71
CA GLU A 35 -1.69 -12.91 3.09
C GLU A 35 -0.26 -12.47 3.43
N GLN A 36 0.74 -13.23 2.98
CA GLN A 36 2.15 -12.88 3.17
C GLN A 36 2.51 -11.60 2.41
N GLN A 37 2.08 -11.44 1.16
CA GLN A 37 2.36 -10.23 0.38
C GLN A 37 1.65 -9.01 0.98
N GLU A 38 0.41 -9.15 1.42
CA GLU A 38 -0.33 -8.11 2.13
C GLU A 38 0.46 -7.65 3.37
N THR A 39 0.88 -8.60 4.21
CA THR A 39 1.65 -8.30 5.41
C THR A 39 2.95 -7.55 5.09
N ARG A 40 3.66 -7.97 4.03
CA ARG A 40 4.90 -7.31 3.59
C ARG A 40 4.66 -5.87 3.14
N ILE A 41 3.67 -5.65 2.29
CA ILE A 41 3.34 -4.31 1.77
C ILE A 41 2.93 -3.39 2.92
N ARG A 42 2.09 -3.88 3.83
CA ARG A 42 1.65 -3.15 5.02
C ARG A 42 2.83 -2.71 5.91
N LEU A 43 3.81 -3.59 6.12
CA LEU A 43 5.01 -3.26 6.92
C LEU A 43 5.88 -2.21 6.22
N ILE A 44 6.05 -2.31 4.90
CA ILE A 44 6.78 -1.31 4.11
C ILE A 44 6.09 0.05 4.21
N LEU A 45 4.77 0.10 4.04
CA LEU A 45 3.99 1.33 4.14
C LEU A 45 4.04 1.92 5.55
N THR A 46 3.91 1.10 6.59
CA THR A 46 4.04 1.56 7.98
C THR A 46 5.43 2.15 8.25
N ALA A 47 6.49 1.53 7.72
CA ALA A 47 7.85 2.06 7.84
C ALA A 47 8.02 3.38 7.08
N LEU A 48 7.45 3.48 5.87
CA LEU A 48 7.46 4.70 5.06
C LEU A 48 6.77 5.85 5.79
N MET A 49 5.57 5.63 6.32
CA MET A 49 4.80 6.63 7.08
C MET A 49 5.57 7.14 8.31
N ARG A 50 6.19 6.23 9.07
CA ARG A 50 7.03 6.61 10.22
C ARG A 50 8.23 7.45 9.79
N ASN A 51 8.90 7.07 8.71
CA ASN A 51 10.06 7.78 8.20
C ASN A 51 9.70 9.16 7.64
N THR A 52 8.48 9.33 7.12
CA THR A 52 7.97 10.63 6.70
C THR A 52 7.43 11.46 7.88
N GLY A 53 7.57 10.99 9.12
CA GLY A 53 7.17 11.72 10.32
C GLY A 53 5.65 11.73 10.56
N CYS A 54 4.91 10.85 9.89
CA CYS A 54 3.50 10.60 10.16
C CYS A 54 3.40 9.43 11.15
N PRO A 55 2.97 9.63 12.41
CA PRO A 55 2.92 8.56 13.42
C PRO A 55 1.81 7.51 13.19
N THR A 56 1.22 7.47 12.00
CA THR A 56 0.10 6.61 11.64
C THR A 56 0.57 5.17 11.34
N ARG A 57 -0.04 4.19 12.02
CA ARG A 57 0.16 2.77 11.72
C ARG A 57 -0.81 2.34 10.63
N MET A 58 -0.39 1.51 9.69
CA MET A 58 -1.33 1.00 8.69
C MET A 58 -2.31 -0.03 9.30
N PRO A 59 -3.64 0.06 9.11
CA PRO A 59 -4.60 -0.96 9.52
C PRO A 59 -4.32 -2.30 8.82
N LYS A 60 -4.86 -3.39 9.36
CA LYS A 60 -4.86 -4.68 8.64
C LYS A 60 -5.78 -4.53 7.44
N MET A 61 -5.53 -5.19 6.32
CA MET A 61 -6.42 -5.08 5.15
C MET A 61 -7.75 -5.82 5.35
N SER A 62 -7.90 -6.55 6.47
CA SER A 62 -9.18 -7.01 7.01
C SER A 62 -10.06 -5.88 7.57
N SER A 63 -9.51 -4.68 7.71
CA SER A 63 -10.22 -3.45 8.06
C SER A 63 -10.77 -2.80 6.79
N ASP A 64 -11.79 -1.97 6.96
CA ASP A 64 -12.48 -1.25 5.88
C ASP A 64 -11.50 -0.68 4.84
N GLU A 65 -11.72 -0.97 3.54
CA GLU A 65 -10.85 -0.51 2.45
C GLU A 65 -10.71 1.03 2.48
N ASP A 66 -11.78 1.71 2.92
CA ASP A 66 -11.86 3.16 3.08
C ASP A 66 -10.90 3.69 4.16
N GLU A 67 -10.81 3.03 5.32
CA GLU A 67 -9.88 3.43 6.39
C GLU A 67 -8.41 3.31 5.93
N TYR A 68 -8.13 2.33 5.07
CA TYR A 68 -6.82 2.15 4.48
C TYR A 68 -6.49 3.29 3.50
N LEU A 69 -7.44 3.68 2.66
CA LEU A 69 -7.27 4.80 1.73
C LEU A 69 -7.10 6.13 2.45
N ASP A 70 -7.92 6.42 3.45
CA ASP A 70 -7.87 7.68 4.22
C ASP A 70 -6.49 7.92 4.84
N ARG A 71 -5.88 6.87 5.40
CA ARG A 71 -4.54 6.97 6.01
C ARG A 71 -3.44 7.15 4.97
N ILE A 72 -3.60 6.61 3.76
CA ILE A 72 -2.66 6.86 2.66
C ILE A 72 -2.75 8.31 2.22
N VAL A 73 -3.96 8.82 1.97
CA VAL A 73 -4.20 10.20 1.55
C VAL A 73 -3.62 11.18 2.58
N MET A 74 -3.88 10.97 3.86
CA MET A 74 -3.35 11.83 4.93
C MET A 74 -1.81 11.87 4.96
N VAL A 75 -1.14 10.75 4.68
CA VAL A 75 0.33 10.71 4.64
C VAL A 75 0.85 11.38 3.37
N ASP A 76 0.18 11.19 2.24
CA ASP A 76 0.55 11.85 0.98
C ASP A 76 0.44 13.37 1.11
N ASP A 77 -0.65 13.87 1.68
CA ASP A 77 -0.85 15.30 1.98
C ASP A 77 0.29 15.88 2.82
N GLN A 78 0.73 15.16 3.86
CA GLN A 78 1.86 15.60 4.70
C GLN A 78 3.20 15.59 3.96
N ILE A 79 3.42 14.63 3.06
CA ILE A 79 4.63 14.59 2.22
C ILE A 79 4.62 15.77 1.25
N VAL A 80 3.48 16.02 0.59
CA VAL A 80 3.29 17.12 -0.35
C VAL A 80 3.44 18.46 0.37
N GLU A 81 2.80 18.67 1.52
CA GLU A 81 2.92 19.91 2.30
C GLU A 81 4.37 20.21 2.70
N ARG A 82 5.13 19.18 3.10
CA ARG A 82 6.56 19.33 3.40
C ARG A 82 7.40 19.62 2.17
N ALA A 83 7.13 18.95 1.05
CA ALA A 83 7.83 19.20 -0.20
C ALA A 83 7.58 20.63 -0.69
N VAL A 84 6.33 21.10 -0.64
CA VAL A 84 5.93 22.45 -1.03
C VAL A 84 6.48 23.49 -0.06
N SER A 85 6.41 23.27 1.25
CA SER A 85 6.98 24.18 2.25
C SER A 85 8.49 24.33 2.10
N ASN A 86 9.20 23.24 1.82
CA ASN A 86 10.64 23.29 1.53
C ASN A 86 10.95 24.04 0.23
N ILE A 87 10.08 23.98 -0.78
CA ILE A 87 10.23 24.75 -2.03
C ILE A 87 10.02 26.25 -1.75
N ILE A 88 9.01 26.62 -0.95
CA ILE A 88 8.72 28.01 -0.61
C ILE A 88 9.83 28.63 0.25
N PHE A 89 10.44 27.87 1.17
CA PHE A 89 11.54 28.38 2.01
C PHE A 89 12.88 28.53 1.27
N LEU A 90 13.00 28.01 0.04
CA LEU A 90 14.22 28.03 -0.77
C LEU A 90 14.16 29.06 -1.92
N VAL A 91 13.05 29.78 -2.05
CA VAL A 91 12.83 30.90 -3.00
C VAL A 91 12.74 32.20 -2.22
#